data_AF-A0A3D2XBK8-F1
#
_entry.id   AF-A0A3D2XBK8-F1
#
_cell.length_a   1.000
_cell.length_b   1.000
_cell.length_c   1.000
_cell.angle_alpha   90.00
_cell.angle_beta   90.00
_cell.angle_gamma   90.00
#
_symmetry.space_group_name_H-M   'P 1'
#
loop_
_entity.id
_entity.type
_entity.pdbx_description
1 polymer ?
#
loop_
_entity_poly.entity_id
_entity_poly.type
_entity_poly.pdbx_seq_one_letter_code
_entity_poly.pdbx_strand_id
1 'polypeptide(L)'
;TMNGAGSLVINATYQNAISSKGVLKIVEGDYEICAVGHGIIGKEAVLIDASRIKIASGRDGIRTNNDTENSKGLIFINRGEFMITSEQDGIQADKYLVLQNGNYEITTGGGSTGSVKKENKEEPLLSELMEITEYDYSRSAKGLKSGEDILIGNGTFTLDSADDAIHSDGSISIENGSFTIASGDDGIHADASLTIAKAKIALTSSYEGIEGSKIAIKSGSLNIISSEDGINVSGGLN
;
A
#
# COMPACT_ATOMS: atom_id res chain seq x y z
N THR A 1 18.50 11.22 4.48
CA THR A 1 17.55 12.31 4.18
C THR A 1 17.81 12.78 2.77
N MET A 2 16.74 13.02 2.02
CA MET A 2 16.72 13.70 0.72
C MET A 2 15.82 14.93 0.87
N ASN A 3 16.29 16.09 0.43
CA ASN A 3 15.55 17.33 0.62
C ASN A 3 15.86 18.40 -0.42
N GLY A 4 14.94 19.35 -0.55
CA GLY A 4 15.02 20.52 -1.43
C GLY A 4 14.08 20.43 -2.63
N ALA A 5 13.64 21.58 -3.13
CA ALA A 5 12.61 21.69 -4.17
C ALA A 5 13.06 21.32 -5.61
N GLY A 6 14.21 20.66 -5.76
CA GLY A 6 14.74 20.26 -7.07
C GLY A 6 13.98 19.08 -7.68
N SER A 7 14.26 18.79 -8.95
CA SER A 7 13.76 17.61 -9.65
C SER A 7 14.86 16.55 -9.79
N LEU A 8 14.51 15.29 -9.60
CA LEU A 8 15.40 14.14 -9.71
C LEU A 8 14.72 13.02 -10.52
N VAL A 9 15.37 12.57 -11.59
CA VAL A 9 14.95 11.42 -12.39
C VAL A 9 15.87 10.24 -12.10
N ILE A 10 15.31 9.08 -11.78
CA ILE A 10 16.05 7.86 -11.45
C ILE A 10 15.57 6.71 -12.34
N ASN A 11 16.50 6.08 -13.05
CA ASN A 11 16.26 4.84 -13.82
C ASN A 11 17.13 3.72 -13.26
N ALA A 12 16.58 2.92 -12.34
CA ALA A 12 17.26 1.81 -11.68
C ALA A 12 16.97 0.48 -12.40
N THR A 13 17.87 0.07 -13.29
CA THR A 13 17.69 -1.10 -14.18
C THR A 13 18.10 -2.44 -13.58
N TYR A 14 18.45 -2.48 -12.29
CA TYR A 14 18.94 -3.70 -11.63
C TYR A 14 18.16 -4.07 -10.36
N GLN A 15 17.93 -3.11 -9.46
CA GLN A 15 17.20 -3.33 -8.21
C GLN A 15 16.33 -2.10 -7.86
N ASN A 16 16.34 -1.69 -6.59
CA ASN A 16 15.56 -0.60 -6.05
C ASN A 16 16.12 0.75 -6.50
N ALA A 17 15.28 1.77 -6.64
CA ALA A 17 15.75 3.10 -7.02
C ALA A 17 16.32 3.89 -5.83
N ILE A 18 15.63 3.90 -4.69
CA ILE A 18 16.10 4.55 -3.46
C ILE A 18 16.08 3.53 -2.32
N SER A 19 17.21 3.34 -1.65
CA SER A 19 17.32 2.41 -0.52
C SER A 19 18.00 3.04 0.69
N SER A 20 17.45 2.77 1.87
CA SER A 20 18.04 3.11 3.16
C SER A 20 18.02 1.91 4.09
N LYS A 21 19.14 1.65 4.79
CA LYS A 21 19.23 0.62 5.84
C LYS A 21 18.59 1.05 7.17
N GLY A 22 18.26 2.33 7.33
CA GLY A 22 17.56 2.87 8.49
C GLY A 22 16.40 3.76 8.07
N VAL A 23 16.07 4.76 8.87
CA VAL A 23 15.02 5.74 8.55
C VAL A 23 15.37 6.58 7.30
N LEU A 24 14.56 6.46 6.25
CA LEU A 24 14.58 7.34 5.09
C LEU A 24 13.66 8.54 5.34
N LYS A 25 14.14 9.74 5.06
CA LYS A 25 13.36 10.98 5.12
C LYS A 25 13.42 11.66 3.76
N ILE A 26 12.27 11.99 3.18
CA ILE A 26 12.14 12.76 1.94
C ILE A 26 11.30 14.01 2.25
N VAL A 27 11.87 15.19 2.05
CA VAL A 27 11.23 16.46 2.36
C VAL A 27 11.37 17.39 1.18
N GLU A 28 10.26 17.70 0.53
CA GLU A 28 10.24 18.43 -0.75
C GLU A 28 10.94 17.68 -1.89
N GLY A 29 10.73 18.19 -3.10
CA GLY A 29 11.32 17.71 -4.34
C GLY A 29 10.30 17.03 -5.25
N ASP A 30 10.70 16.94 -6.52
CA ASP A 30 9.96 16.24 -7.58
C ASP A 30 10.77 15.03 -8.05
N TYR A 31 10.25 13.83 -7.81
CA TYR A 31 10.96 12.57 -8.06
C TYR A 31 10.23 11.77 -9.13
N GLU A 32 10.90 11.47 -10.24
CA GLU A 32 10.43 10.53 -11.25
C GLU A 32 11.31 9.27 -11.23
N ILE A 33 10.72 8.14 -10.86
CA ILE A 33 11.42 6.91 -10.52
C ILE A 33 10.93 5.76 -11.38
N CYS A 34 11.86 5.08 -12.05
CA CYS A 34 11.68 3.79 -12.68
C CYS A 34 12.61 2.77 -12.01
N ALA A 35 12.08 1.65 -11.52
CA ALA A 35 12.87 0.62 -10.84
C ALA A 35 12.47 -0.80 -11.29
N VAL A 36 13.45 -1.68 -11.50
CA VAL A 36 13.21 -3.12 -11.66
C VAL A 36 12.78 -3.76 -10.34
N GLY A 37 13.33 -3.28 -9.21
CA GLY A 37 12.92 -3.66 -7.86
C GLY A 37 11.84 -2.73 -7.30
N HIS A 38 11.97 -2.40 -6.02
CA HIS A 38 11.09 -1.45 -5.34
C HIS A 38 11.42 -0.01 -5.76
N GLY A 39 10.42 0.87 -5.82
CA GLY A 39 10.68 2.30 -6.03
C GLY A 39 11.52 2.89 -4.89
N ILE A 40 10.97 2.85 -3.68
CA ILE A 40 11.59 3.39 -2.47
C ILE A 40 11.54 2.33 -1.37
N ILE A 41 12.68 2.04 -0.74
CA ILE A 41 12.74 1.16 0.43
C ILE A 41 13.53 1.80 1.58
N GLY A 42 12.91 1.90 2.74
CA GLY A 42 13.59 2.24 3.99
C GLY A 42 13.40 1.10 4.99
N LYS A 43 14.48 0.44 5.41
CA LYS A 43 14.34 -0.75 6.28
C LYS A 43 13.55 -0.44 7.55
N GLU A 44 13.92 0.61 8.30
CA GLU A 44 13.26 0.95 9.57
C GLU A 44 12.00 1.80 9.43
N ALA A 45 12.04 2.81 8.55
CA ALA A 45 10.92 3.69 8.27
C ALA A 45 11.12 4.51 6.99
N VAL A 46 10.02 4.96 6.41
CA VAL A 46 9.98 5.97 5.35
C VAL A 46 9.11 7.13 5.80
N LEU A 47 9.68 8.34 5.86
CA LEU A 47 9.00 9.55 6.28
C LEU A 47 9.00 10.56 5.13
N ILE A 48 7.82 10.96 4.65
CA ILE A 48 7.68 11.86 3.50
C ILE A 48 6.86 13.09 3.86
N ASP A 49 7.38 14.28 3.52
CA ASP A 49 6.64 15.54 3.61
C ASP A 49 6.80 16.34 2.32
N ALA A 50 5.70 16.94 1.86
CA ALA A 50 5.67 17.97 0.81
C ALA A 50 6.35 17.60 -0.52
N SER A 51 6.35 16.31 -0.89
CA SER A 51 7.04 15.83 -2.10
C SER A 51 6.05 15.47 -3.21
N ARG A 52 6.48 15.62 -4.46
CA ARG A 52 5.82 15.02 -5.62
C ARG A 52 6.63 13.81 -6.06
N ILE A 53 6.03 12.64 -6.08
CA ILE A 53 6.72 11.37 -6.33
C ILE A 53 5.92 10.56 -7.34
N LYS A 54 6.54 10.29 -8.49
CA LYS A 54 6.04 9.38 -9.51
C LYS A 54 6.93 8.15 -9.56
N ILE A 55 6.34 6.96 -9.44
CA ILE A 55 7.04 5.68 -9.39
C ILE A 55 6.43 4.72 -10.42
N ALA A 56 7.29 4.06 -11.20
CA ALA A 56 7.01 2.82 -11.90
C ALA A 56 7.98 1.74 -11.38
N SER A 57 7.47 0.69 -10.73
CA SER A 57 8.30 -0.34 -10.08
C SER A 57 7.89 -1.76 -10.45
N GLY A 58 8.88 -2.62 -10.69
CA GLY A 58 8.68 -4.06 -10.90
C GLY A 58 8.35 -4.85 -9.63
N ARG A 59 8.42 -4.18 -8.46
CA ARG A 59 7.96 -4.63 -7.15
C ARG A 59 7.16 -3.51 -6.51
N ASP A 60 7.16 -3.41 -5.18
CA ASP A 60 6.40 -2.37 -4.47
C ASP A 60 6.83 -0.94 -4.82
N GLY A 61 5.88 -0.01 -4.76
CA GLY A 61 6.18 1.42 -4.93
C GLY A 61 7.02 1.96 -3.78
N ILE A 62 6.49 1.91 -2.56
CA ILE A 62 7.16 2.36 -1.33
C ILE A 62 7.06 1.29 -0.25
N ARG A 63 8.19 0.94 0.38
CA ARG A 63 8.25 -0.17 1.34
C ARG A 63 9.10 0.07 2.59
N THR A 64 8.69 -0.55 3.69
CA THR A 64 9.56 -0.95 4.81
C THR A 64 9.59 -2.49 4.92
N ASN A 65 10.67 -3.08 5.45
CA ASN A 65 10.83 -4.55 5.48
C ASN A 65 11.65 -5.07 6.65
N ASN A 66 11.75 -4.31 7.74
CA ASN A 66 12.53 -4.71 8.89
C ASN A 66 11.61 -5.30 9.95
N ASP A 67 11.46 -6.62 9.93
CA ASP A 67 10.75 -7.42 10.93
C ASP A 67 11.62 -7.71 12.16
N THR A 68 12.37 -6.71 12.64
CA THR A 68 12.98 -6.82 13.97
C THR A 68 12.01 -6.23 14.99
N GLU A 69 11.96 -6.84 16.18
CA GLU A 69 11.13 -6.38 17.30
C GLU A 69 11.26 -4.88 17.60
N ASN A 70 12.44 -4.29 17.33
CA ASN A 70 12.72 -2.87 17.57
C ASN A 70 12.47 -1.95 16.37
N SER A 71 12.15 -2.51 15.21
CA SER A 71 11.80 -1.74 14.02
C SER A 71 10.44 -1.10 14.19
N LYS A 72 10.34 0.15 13.71
CA LYS A 72 9.08 0.87 13.66
C LYS A 72 8.18 0.37 12.52
N GLY A 73 8.74 -0.24 11.49
CA GLY A 73 8.01 -0.68 10.30
C GLY A 73 7.15 0.41 9.66
N LEU A 74 7.46 1.70 9.91
CA LEU A 74 6.55 2.82 9.70
C LEU A 74 6.74 3.46 8.33
N ILE A 75 5.65 3.62 7.60
CA ILE A 75 5.55 4.59 6.52
C ILE A 75 4.64 5.72 7.00
N PHE A 76 5.19 6.93 7.08
CA PHE A 76 4.44 8.14 7.43
C PHE A 76 4.54 9.15 6.29
N ILE A 77 3.39 9.55 5.74
CA ILE A 77 3.29 10.54 4.68
C ILE A 77 2.37 11.67 5.16
N ASN A 78 2.92 12.87 5.34
CA ASN A 78 2.20 14.01 5.89
C ASN A 78 1.38 14.79 4.86
N ARG A 79 1.95 15.00 3.66
CA ARG A 79 1.31 15.60 2.47
C ARG A 79 2.18 15.37 1.23
N GLY A 80 1.60 15.50 0.05
CA GLY A 80 2.32 15.38 -1.22
C GLY A 80 1.43 14.91 -2.36
N GLU A 81 2.04 14.62 -3.51
CA GLU A 81 1.40 14.01 -4.67
C GLU A 81 2.15 12.72 -5.01
N PHE A 82 1.44 11.61 -5.10
CA PHE A 82 2.00 10.27 -5.29
C PHE A 82 1.30 9.61 -6.46
N MET A 83 2.02 9.40 -7.56
CA MET A 83 1.56 8.63 -8.73
C MET A 83 2.38 7.34 -8.78
N ILE A 84 1.79 6.22 -8.39
CA ILE A 84 2.51 4.95 -8.21
C ILE A 84 1.89 3.90 -9.12
N THR A 85 2.72 3.32 -9.99
CA THR A 85 2.40 2.08 -10.70
C THR A 85 3.39 1.00 -10.25
N SER A 86 2.89 -0.07 -9.65
CA SER A 86 3.71 -1.18 -9.16
C SER A 86 3.17 -2.53 -9.62
N GLU A 87 4.04 -3.48 -9.91
CA GLU A 87 3.62 -4.86 -10.18
C GLU A 87 3.19 -5.60 -8.90
N GLN A 88 3.67 -5.14 -7.74
CA GLN A 88 3.27 -5.60 -6.40
C GLN A 88 2.53 -4.46 -5.67
N ASP A 89 2.75 -4.29 -4.36
CA ASP A 89 1.97 -3.38 -3.53
C ASP A 89 2.33 -1.91 -3.80
N GLY A 90 1.37 -1.01 -3.73
CA GLY A 90 1.61 0.41 -3.99
C GLY A 90 2.44 1.03 -2.87
N ILE A 91 1.92 0.91 -1.64
CA ILE A 91 2.62 1.29 -0.42
C ILE A 91 2.47 0.17 0.60
N GLN A 92 3.58 -0.46 0.98
CA GLN A 92 3.62 -1.55 1.95
C GLN A 92 4.43 -1.16 3.18
N ALA A 93 3.74 -0.93 4.29
CA ALA A 93 4.38 -0.82 5.59
C ALA A 93 4.49 -2.22 6.24
N ASP A 94 5.62 -2.49 6.85
CA ASP A 94 5.86 -3.68 7.65
C ASP A 94 4.97 -3.70 8.91
N LYS A 95 4.73 -2.55 9.54
CA LYS A 95 3.87 -2.44 10.74
C LYS A 95 2.78 -1.39 10.60
N TYR A 96 3.16 -0.13 10.42
CA TYR A 96 2.21 0.98 10.46
C TYR A 96 2.28 1.82 9.20
N LEU A 97 1.11 2.08 8.61
CA LEU A 97 0.96 3.01 7.51
C LEU A 97 0.11 4.19 7.94
N VAL A 98 0.67 5.39 7.85
CA VAL A 98 0.00 6.63 8.24
C VAL A 98 0.02 7.62 7.08
N LEU A 99 -1.15 7.95 6.55
CA LEU A 99 -1.32 8.80 5.37
C LEU A 99 -2.16 10.02 5.71
N GLN A 100 -1.68 11.20 5.31
CA GLN A 100 -2.30 12.49 5.59
C GLN A 100 -2.14 13.44 4.40
N ASN A 101 -3.14 14.30 4.20
CA ASN A 101 -3.15 15.51 3.36
C ASN A 101 -2.46 15.39 1.98
N GLY A 102 -2.50 14.22 1.36
CA GLY A 102 -1.90 13.95 0.05
C GLY A 102 -2.92 13.66 -1.04
N ASN A 103 -2.44 13.69 -2.27
CA ASN A 103 -3.10 13.06 -3.42
C ASN A 103 -2.36 11.76 -3.76
N TYR A 104 -3.07 10.64 -3.76
CA TYR A 104 -2.53 9.32 -4.00
C TYR A 104 -3.26 8.69 -5.17
N GLU A 105 -2.58 8.54 -6.30
CA GLU A 105 -3.04 7.82 -7.48
C GLU A 105 -2.17 6.56 -7.61
N ILE A 106 -2.75 5.41 -7.29
CA ILE A 106 -2.01 4.16 -7.14
C ILE A 106 -2.68 3.08 -7.98
N THR A 107 -1.91 2.50 -8.89
CA THR A 107 -2.30 1.33 -9.67
C THR A 107 -1.34 0.18 -9.39
N THR A 108 -1.89 -0.98 -9.01
CA THR A 108 -1.08 -2.15 -8.63
C THR A 108 -1.49 -3.39 -9.40
N GLY A 109 -0.52 -4.20 -9.82
CA GLY A 109 -0.76 -5.49 -10.50
C GLY A 109 -1.58 -5.39 -11.80
N GLY A 110 -1.59 -4.23 -12.45
CA GLY A 110 -2.40 -3.95 -13.65
C GLY A 110 -3.83 -3.46 -13.36
N GLY A 111 -4.14 -3.10 -12.12
CA GLY A 111 -5.46 -2.60 -11.72
C GLY A 111 -6.44 -3.72 -11.37
N SER A 112 -7.68 -3.35 -11.07
CA SER A 112 -8.80 -4.23 -10.70
C SER A 112 -9.16 -5.30 -11.72
N THR A 113 -8.80 -5.09 -12.98
CA THR A 113 -8.92 -6.11 -14.05
C THR A 113 -7.64 -6.93 -14.25
N GLY A 114 -6.59 -6.61 -13.49
CA GLY A 114 -5.32 -7.31 -13.46
C GLY A 114 -5.46 -8.70 -12.83
N SER A 115 -4.35 -9.41 -12.74
CA SER A 115 -4.34 -10.74 -12.14
C SER A 115 -3.04 -10.95 -11.41
N VAL A 116 -3.11 -11.14 -10.10
CA VAL A 116 -1.94 -11.52 -9.31
C VAL A 116 -1.75 -13.02 -9.45
N LYS A 117 -0.61 -13.43 -10.00
CA LYS A 117 -0.20 -14.85 -9.95
C LYS A 117 0.15 -15.17 -8.49
N LYS A 118 -0.86 -15.57 -7.71
CA LYS A 118 -0.67 -16.22 -6.41
C LYS A 118 0.05 -17.54 -6.71
N GLU A 119 1.38 -17.57 -6.62
CA GLU A 119 2.15 -18.81 -6.78
C GLU A 119 1.68 -19.76 -5.67
N ASN A 120 1.33 -20.99 -6.03
CA ASN A 120 0.95 -22.01 -5.05
C ASN A 120 2.05 -22.08 -4.00
N LYS A 121 1.67 -22.08 -2.71
CA LYS A 121 2.57 -22.32 -1.56
C LYS A 121 3.13 -23.76 -1.55
N GLU A 122 3.50 -24.31 -2.70
CA GLU A 122 4.35 -25.48 -2.76
C GLU A 122 5.77 -24.99 -2.48
N GLU A 123 6.25 -25.27 -1.26
CA GLU A 123 7.63 -25.09 -0.82
C GLU A 123 8.60 -25.49 -1.95
N PRO A 124 9.45 -24.58 -2.45
CA PRO A 124 10.36 -24.92 -3.55
C PRO A 124 11.31 -26.03 -3.11
N LEU A 125 11.57 -26.99 -4.00
CA LEU A 125 12.56 -28.03 -3.77
C LEU A 125 13.93 -27.39 -3.44
N LEU A 126 14.52 -27.86 -2.35
CA LEU A 126 15.76 -27.37 -1.73
C LEU A 126 16.98 -27.28 -2.67
N SER A 127 16.89 -27.81 -3.90
CA SER A 127 17.96 -27.78 -4.91
C SER A 127 18.10 -26.48 -5.70
N GLU A 128 17.10 -25.58 -5.70
CA GLU A 128 17.19 -24.27 -6.40
C GLU A 128 17.62 -23.12 -5.47
N LEU A 129 17.77 -23.38 -4.16
CA LEU A 129 17.95 -22.37 -3.11
C LEU A 129 19.38 -21.82 -2.93
N MET A 130 20.34 -22.17 -3.79
CA MET A 130 21.75 -21.79 -3.57
C MET A 130 22.21 -20.50 -4.27
N GLU A 131 21.36 -19.78 -5.02
CA GLU A 131 21.86 -18.61 -5.76
C GLU A 131 20.92 -17.40 -5.84
N ILE A 132 19.96 -17.23 -4.92
CA ILE A 132 19.04 -16.08 -5.02
C ILE A 132 18.76 -15.41 -3.67
N THR A 133 19.14 -14.13 -3.62
CA THR A 133 18.99 -13.17 -2.53
C THR A 133 17.52 -12.75 -2.35
N GLU A 134 17.00 -12.79 -1.11
CA GLU A 134 15.69 -12.24 -0.65
C GLU A 134 14.54 -12.36 -1.67
N TYR A 135 13.94 -13.55 -1.76
CA TYR A 135 12.63 -13.72 -2.38
C TYR A 135 11.54 -13.32 -1.38
N ASP A 136 10.83 -12.23 -1.66
CA ASP A 136 9.50 -11.99 -1.11
C ASP A 136 8.49 -12.82 -1.91
N TYR A 137 8.15 -14.00 -1.39
CA TYR A 137 7.20 -14.94 -2.01
C TYR A 137 5.75 -14.50 -1.87
N SER A 138 5.44 -13.50 -1.03
CA SER A 138 4.07 -12.98 -0.92
C SER A 138 3.85 -11.96 -2.03
N ARG A 139 3.60 -12.44 -3.26
CA ARG A 139 3.13 -11.58 -4.34
C ARG A 139 1.67 -11.19 -4.04
N SER A 140 1.48 -10.09 -3.33
CA SER A 140 0.24 -9.32 -3.38
C SER A 140 0.40 -8.15 -4.34
N ALA A 141 -0.72 -7.57 -4.76
CA ALA A 141 -0.74 -6.33 -5.52
C ALA A 141 -1.78 -5.39 -4.92
N LYS A 142 -1.63 -5.13 -3.62
CA LYS A 142 -2.54 -4.31 -2.83
C LYS A 142 -2.22 -2.84 -2.99
N GLY A 143 -3.22 -1.98 -3.02
CA GLY A 143 -3.00 -0.53 -3.15
C GLY A 143 -2.21 0.02 -1.96
N LEU A 144 -2.80 -0.12 -0.77
CA LEU A 144 -2.23 0.25 0.52
C LEU A 144 -2.21 -0.97 1.44
N LYS A 145 -1.05 -1.30 2.01
CA LYS A 145 -0.88 -2.49 2.86
C LYS A 145 -0.10 -2.19 4.13
N SER A 146 -0.52 -2.79 5.24
CA SER A 146 0.21 -2.75 6.50
C SER A 146 0.12 -4.09 7.24
N GLY A 147 1.23 -4.54 7.85
CA GLY A 147 1.24 -5.74 8.70
C GLY A 147 0.64 -5.55 10.10
N GLU A 148 0.37 -4.32 10.51
CA GLU A 148 -0.48 -4.02 11.67
C GLU A 148 -1.57 -3.03 11.27
N ASP A 149 -1.46 -1.74 11.63
CA ASP A 149 -2.55 -0.77 11.46
C ASP A 149 -2.31 0.21 10.30
N ILE A 150 -3.41 0.55 9.62
CA ILE A 150 -3.50 1.70 8.71
C ILE A 150 -4.28 2.84 9.37
N LEU A 151 -3.68 4.03 9.39
CA LEU A 151 -4.35 5.28 9.76
C LEU A 151 -4.36 6.25 8.59
N ILE A 152 -5.55 6.59 8.10
CA ILE A 152 -5.73 7.61 7.07
C ILE A 152 -6.43 8.82 7.69
N GLY A 153 -5.70 9.91 7.87
CA GLY A 153 -6.27 11.13 8.48
C GLY A 153 -7.14 11.93 7.50
N ASN A 154 -6.61 12.19 6.30
CA ASN A 154 -7.25 12.94 5.23
C ASN A 154 -6.49 12.77 3.91
N GLY A 155 -7.08 13.12 2.78
CA GLY A 155 -6.43 13.10 1.47
C GLY A 155 -7.42 12.81 0.34
N THR A 156 -6.89 12.72 -0.88
CA THR A 156 -7.59 12.17 -2.04
C THR A 156 -6.88 10.89 -2.47
N PHE A 157 -7.64 9.82 -2.66
CA PHE A 157 -7.14 8.49 -2.98
C PHE A 157 -7.87 7.96 -4.20
N THR A 158 -7.13 7.70 -5.27
CA THR A 158 -7.57 6.96 -6.46
C THR A 158 -6.78 5.67 -6.49
N LEU A 159 -7.42 4.56 -6.14
CA LEU A 159 -6.80 3.25 -5.99
C LEU A 159 -7.39 2.30 -7.02
N ASP A 160 -6.55 1.63 -7.79
CA ASP A 160 -6.93 0.59 -8.75
C ASP A 160 -5.98 -0.59 -8.60
N SER A 161 -6.41 -1.66 -7.94
CA SER A 161 -5.54 -2.75 -7.51
C SER A 161 -6.05 -4.12 -7.96
N ALA A 162 -5.15 -5.00 -8.39
CA ALA A 162 -5.51 -6.37 -8.77
C ALA A 162 -5.81 -7.28 -7.55
N ASP A 163 -5.42 -6.84 -6.37
CA ASP A 163 -5.70 -7.42 -5.05
C ASP A 163 -6.43 -6.33 -4.22
N ASP A 164 -6.54 -6.49 -2.90
CA ASP A 164 -7.23 -5.52 -2.05
C ASP A 164 -6.71 -4.07 -2.22
N ALA A 165 -7.61 -3.09 -2.30
CA ALA A 165 -7.15 -1.71 -2.45
C ALA A 165 -6.58 -1.14 -1.15
N ILE A 166 -7.16 -1.50 0.00
CA ILE A 166 -6.66 -1.12 1.32
C ILE A 166 -6.73 -2.36 2.22
N HIS A 167 -5.58 -2.85 2.68
CA HIS A 167 -5.47 -4.08 3.47
C HIS A 167 -4.62 -3.88 4.72
N SER A 168 -5.09 -4.39 5.84
CA SER A 168 -4.36 -4.37 7.10
C SER A 168 -4.53 -5.70 7.82
N ASP A 169 -3.42 -6.33 8.21
CA ASP A 169 -3.42 -7.53 9.07
C ASP A 169 -3.84 -7.16 10.51
N GLY A 170 -4.00 -5.87 10.80
CA GLY A 170 -4.58 -5.30 12.02
C GLY A 170 -5.85 -4.48 11.74
N SER A 171 -5.85 -3.22 12.20
CA SER A 171 -7.02 -2.33 12.07
C SER A 171 -6.82 -1.23 11.03
N ILE A 172 -7.91 -0.82 10.40
CA ILE A 172 -7.98 0.34 9.53
C ILE A 172 -8.82 1.44 10.19
N SER A 173 -8.24 2.64 10.30
CA SER A 173 -8.94 3.84 10.75
C SER A 173 -8.92 4.92 9.67
N ILE A 174 -10.08 5.27 9.14
CA ILE A 174 -10.27 6.34 8.15
C ILE A 174 -10.94 7.56 8.81
N GLU A 175 -10.08 8.53 9.13
CA GLU A 175 -10.32 9.89 9.63
C GLU A 175 -11.37 10.65 8.81
N ASN A 176 -10.95 10.91 7.58
CA ASN A 176 -11.57 11.75 6.57
C ASN A 176 -10.94 11.42 5.20
N GLY A 177 -11.38 12.11 4.15
CA GLY A 177 -10.79 12.02 2.81
C GLY A 177 -11.83 11.66 1.75
N SER A 178 -11.39 11.69 0.50
CA SER A 178 -12.17 11.28 -0.67
C SER A 178 -11.49 10.12 -1.37
N PHE A 179 -12.24 9.04 -1.58
CA PHE A 179 -11.73 7.80 -2.15
C PHE A 179 -12.51 7.43 -3.40
N THR A 180 -11.79 7.07 -4.46
CA THR A 180 -12.30 6.34 -5.63
C THR A 180 -11.49 5.05 -5.70
N ILE A 181 -12.16 3.92 -5.55
CA ILE A 181 -11.52 2.63 -5.36
C ILE A 181 -12.07 1.65 -6.39
N ALA A 182 -11.17 0.95 -7.07
CA ALA A 182 -11.46 -0.26 -7.81
C ALA A 182 -10.50 -1.36 -7.33
N SER A 183 -11.03 -2.53 -7.03
CA SER A 183 -10.25 -3.68 -6.56
C SER A 183 -10.61 -4.93 -7.36
N GLY A 184 -9.63 -5.82 -7.55
CA GLY A 184 -9.82 -7.16 -8.08
C GLY A 184 -10.19 -8.19 -7.01
N ASP A 185 -9.95 -7.87 -5.74
CA ASP A 185 -10.32 -8.66 -4.56
C ASP A 185 -11.18 -7.73 -3.67
N ASP A 186 -10.81 -7.40 -2.43
CA ASP A 186 -11.65 -6.57 -1.56
C ASP A 186 -11.42 -5.08 -1.76
N GLY A 187 -12.48 -4.28 -1.62
CA GLY A 187 -12.31 -2.82 -1.59
C GLY A 187 -11.49 -2.36 -0.38
N ILE A 188 -11.88 -2.81 0.82
CA ILE A 188 -11.20 -2.51 2.09
C ILE A 188 -11.25 -3.75 2.97
N HIS A 189 -10.10 -4.28 3.36
CA HIS A 189 -9.98 -5.48 4.20
C HIS A 189 -9.21 -5.16 5.49
N ALA A 190 -9.81 -5.42 6.64
CA ALA A 190 -9.13 -5.33 7.93
C ALA A 190 -9.33 -6.61 8.73
N ASP A 191 -8.26 -7.36 9.00
CA ASP A 191 -8.31 -8.60 9.79
C ASP A 191 -8.96 -8.36 11.16
N ALA A 192 -8.65 -7.22 11.79
CA ALA A 192 -9.26 -6.82 13.07
C ALA A 192 -10.46 -5.88 12.88
N SER A 193 -10.25 -4.56 12.92
CA SER A 193 -11.36 -3.61 12.92
C SER A 193 -11.21 -2.52 11.88
N LEU A 194 -12.33 -2.17 11.24
CA LEU A 194 -12.44 -1.03 10.36
C LEU A 194 -13.32 0.05 11.00
N THR A 195 -12.78 1.25 11.15
CA THR A 195 -13.55 2.43 11.54
C THR A 195 -13.48 3.51 10.47
N ILE A 196 -14.63 3.91 9.95
CA ILE A 196 -14.76 5.03 9.01
C ILE A 196 -15.49 6.17 9.71
N ALA A 197 -14.83 7.33 9.81
CA ALA A 197 -15.39 8.51 10.45
C ALA A 197 -16.05 9.45 9.45
N LYS A 198 -15.34 10.29 8.69
CA LYS A 198 -15.95 11.36 7.86
C LYS A 198 -15.71 11.22 6.35
N ALA A 199 -15.21 10.08 5.90
CA ALA A 199 -14.79 9.90 4.52
C ALA A 199 -15.94 9.85 3.50
N LYS A 200 -15.65 10.27 2.28
CA LYS A 200 -16.45 9.99 1.09
C LYS A 200 -15.78 8.86 0.31
N ILE A 201 -16.43 7.72 0.16
CA ILE A 201 -15.89 6.55 -0.53
C ILE A 201 -16.79 6.18 -1.69
N ALA A 202 -16.22 6.13 -2.89
CA ALA A 202 -16.83 5.53 -4.07
C ALA A 202 -16.02 4.28 -4.44
N LEU A 203 -16.50 3.12 -4.00
CA LEU A 203 -15.96 1.82 -4.38
C LEU A 203 -16.71 1.37 -5.63
N THR A 204 -16.05 1.47 -6.78
CA THR A 204 -16.65 1.32 -8.11
C THR A 204 -16.68 -0.13 -8.60
N SER A 205 -15.81 -0.98 -8.07
CA SER A 205 -15.80 -2.42 -8.31
C SER A 205 -14.94 -3.13 -7.26
N SER A 206 -15.37 -4.31 -6.84
CA SER A 206 -14.59 -5.25 -6.03
C SER A 206 -15.24 -6.64 -6.06
N TYR A 207 -14.54 -7.66 -5.56
CA TYR A 207 -15.16 -8.93 -5.21
C TYR A 207 -16.10 -8.73 -4.03
N GLU A 208 -15.55 -8.46 -2.83
CA GLU A 208 -16.30 -7.97 -1.66
C GLU A 208 -16.03 -6.47 -1.46
N GLY A 209 -17.03 -5.75 -0.97
CA GLY A 209 -16.94 -4.30 -0.80
C GLY A 209 -16.01 -3.93 0.35
N ILE A 210 -16.38 -4.34 1.55
CA ILE A 210 -15.65 -4.08 2.78
C ILE A 210 -15.68 -5.35 3.63
N GLU A 211 -14.51 -5.83 4.05
CA GLU A 211 -14.36 -6.96 4.97
C GLU A 211 -13.69 -6.53 6.29
N GLY A 212 -14.17 -7.11 7.40
CA GLY A 212 -13.40 -7.17 8.64
C GLY A 212 -14.18 -7.67 9.84
N SER A 213 -13.46 -8.12 10.89
CA SER A 213 -14.07 -8.71 12.09
C SER A 213 -15.01 -7.76 12.84
N LYS A 214 -14.76 -6.44 12.74
CA LYS A 214 -15.62 -5.40 13.29
C LYS A 214 -15.61 -4.14 12.44
N ILE A 215 -16.78 -3.76 11.93
CA ILE A 215 -16.94 -2.58 11.08
C ILE A 215 -17.78 -1.51 11.78
N ALA A 216 -17.26 -0.28 11.81
CA ALA A 216 -17.93 0.89 12.38
C ALA A 216 -17.89 2.09 11.41
N ILE A 217 -19.01 2.36 10.75
CA ILE A 217 -19.19 3.56 9.90
C ILE A 217 -19.90 4.62 10.75
N LYS A 218 -19.15 5.62 11.24
CA LYS A 218 -19.65 6.64 12.18
C LYS A 218 -20.34 7.80 11.46
N SER A 219 -19.82 8.22 10.32
CA SER A 219 -20.41 9.23 9.43
C SER A 219 -19.78 9.11 8.02
N GLY A 220 -19.97 10.11 7.17
CA GLY A 220 -19.46 10.08 5.78
C GLY A 220 -20.50 9.55 4.79
N SER A 221 -20.04 9.29 3.56
CA SER A 221 -20.89 8.79 2.47
C SER A 221 -20.14 7.72 1.70
N LEU A 222 -20.71 6.52 1.67
CA LEU A 222 -20.15 5.35 1.00
C LEU A 222 -21.09 4.93 -0.12
N ASN A 223 -20.56 4.77 -1.32
CA ASN A 223 -21.21 4.10 -2.44
C ASN A 223 -20.37 2.88 -2.81
N ILE A 224 -20.95 1.68 -2.68
CA ILE A 224 -20.23 0.41 -2.81
C ILE A 224 -20.85 -0.40 -3.94
N ILE A 225 -20.02 -0.81 -4.88
CA ILE A 225 -20.34 -1.74 -5.97
C ILE A 225 -19.38 -2.92 -5.83
N SER A 226 -19.92 -4.07 -5.41
CA SER A 226 -19.24 -5.35 -5.27
C SER A 226 -19.90 -6.40 -6.16
N SER A 227 -19.18 -7.47 -6.49
CA SER A 227 -19.73 -8.62 -7.22
C SER A 227 -20.28 -9.72 -6.29
N GLU A 228 -19.81 -9.72 -5.04
CA GLU A 228 -20.29 -10.53 -3.93
C GLU A 228 -20.87 -9.58 -2.86
N ASP A 229 -20.50 -9.71 -1.59
CA ASP A 229 -21.06 -8.96 -0.49
C ASP A 229 -20.56 -7.51 -0.50
N GLY A 230 -21.48 -6.56 -0.32
CA GLY A 230 -21.11 -5.15 -0.19
C GLY A 230 -20.37 -4.86 1.10
N ILE A 231 -20.70 -5.58 2.18
CA ILE A 231 -20.03 -5.52 3.48
C ILE A 231 -20.08 -6.92 4.08
N ASN A 232 -18.91 -7.52 4.31
CA ASN A 232 -18.76 -8.78 5.02
C ASN A 232 -18.18 -8.52 6.42
N VAL A 233 -18.92 -8.94 7.44
CA VAL A 233 -18.48 -8.87 8.85
C VAL A 233 -18.17 -10.29 9.31
N SER A 234 -17.09 -10.81 8.76
CA SER A 234 -16.49 -12.12 8.99
C SER A 234 -15.19 -11.94 9.77
N GLY A 235 -14.84 -12.93 10.58
CA GLY A 235 -13.62 -12.92 11.38
C GLY A 235 -13.84 -13.54 12.75
N GLY A 236 -13.27 -14.73 12.94
CA GLY A 236 -13.26 -15.40 14.23
C GLY A 236 -12.17 -14.81 15.12
N LEU A 237 -12.45 -14.69 16.43
CA LEU A 237 -11.40 -14.66 17.44
C LEU A 237 -10.65 -16.00 17.38
N ASN A 238 -9.68 -16.14 16.48
CA ASN A 238 -8.74 -17.26 16.52
C ASN A 238 -7.59 -16.92 17.47
#